data_AF-A0A353TXE0-F1
#
_entry.id   AF-A0A353TXE0-F1
#
_cell.length_a   1.000
_cell.length_b   1.000
_cell.length_c   1.000
_cell.angle_alpha   90.00
_cell.angle_beta   90.00
_cell.angle_gamma   90.00
#
_symmetry.space_group_name_H-M   'P 1'
#
loop_
_entity.id
_entity.type
_entity.pdbx_description
1 polymer ?
#
loop_
_entity_poly.entity_id
_entity_poly.type
_entity_poly.pdbx_seq_one_letter_code
_entity_poly.pdbx_strand_id
1 'polypeptide(L)'
;PMMGKALSTVDVPVAKGTSGVLIMPDKLSSRKPVQDCIRCAKCVSVCSMGLSPYLLMALSERAIWDSAEEEKVLDCIECGSCSYICPSSRPLLDYIRLGKSKVGQIVRSRTTQKQ
;
A
#
# COMPACT_ATOMS: atom_id res chain seq x y z
N PRO A 1 0.46 -7.23 -8.81
CA PRO A 1 0.73 -8.43 -7.96
C PRO A 1 0.06 -8.23 -6.59
N MET A 2 -0.43 -9.28 -5.91
CA MET A 2 -1.07 -9.20 -4.57
C MET A 2 -2.17 -8.12 -4.38
N MET A 3 -2.84 -7.70 -5.46
CA MET A 3 -3.93 -6.70 -5.43
C MET A 3 -5.28 -7.27 -4.97
N GLY A 4 -5.34 -8.58 -4.69
CA GLY A 4 -6.55 -9.25 -4.22
C GLY A 4 -6.96 -8.80 -2.83
N LYS A 5 -8.24 -9.00 -2.50
CA LYS A 5 -8.75 -8.80 -1.13
C LYS A 5 -8.55 -10.08 -0.33
N ALA A 6 -8.08 -9.95 0.90
CA ALA A 6 -8.10 -11.06 1.84
C ALA A 6 -9.56 -11.41 2.18
N LEU A 7 -9.90 -12.69 2.10
CA LEU A 7 -11.23 -13.20 2.40
C LEU A 7 -11.19 -13.95 3.73
N SER A 8 -12.20 -13.76 4.57
CA SER A 8 -12.34 -14.43 5.86
C SER A 8 -13.11 -15.76 5.77
N THR A 9 -13.82 -16.00 4.67
CA THR A 9 -14.59 -17.21 4.40
C THR A 9 -14.42 -17.65 2.94
N VAL A 10 -14.57 -18.95 2.70
CA VAL A 10 -14.58 -19.59 1.38
C VAL A 10 -15.95 -19.51 0.69
N ASP A 11 -16.99 -19.04 1.39
CA ASP A 11 -18.36 -18.92 0.85
C ASP A 11 -18.54 -17.70 -0.07
N VAL A 12 -17.48 -16.92 -0.32
CA VAL A 12 -17.53 -15.74 -1.18
C VAL A 12 -17.48 -16.17 -2.66
N PRO A 13 -18.49 -15.84 -3.48
CA PRO A 13 -18.48 -16.22 -4.88
C PRO A 13 -17.40 -15.46 -5.67
N VAL A 14 -16.89 -16.10 -6.73
CA VAL A 14 -16.03 -15.44 -7.71
C VAL A 14 -16.87 -14.64 -8.70
N ALA A 15 -16.38 -13.46 -9.10
CA ALA A 15 -17.02 -12.62 -10.11
C ALA A 15 -16.24 -12.70 -11.43
N LYS A 16 -16.83 -12.24 -12.53
CA LYS A 16 -16.15 -12.14 -13.85
C LYS A 16 -14.84 -11.35 -13.77
N GLY A 17 -14.71 -10.41 -12.82
CA GLY A 17 -13.49 -9.65 -12.57
C GLY A 17 -12.42 -10.37 -11.75
N THR A 18 -12.68 -11.60 -11.27
CA THR A 18 -11.70 -12.40 -10.51
C THR A 18 -10.72 -13.05 -11.47
N SER A 19 -9.47 -12.58 -11.47
CA SER A 19 -8.41 -13.13 -12.31
C SER A 19 -7.74 -14.38 -11.73
N GLY A 20 -7.89 -14.63 -10.43
CA GLY A 20 -7.32 -15.80 -9.77
C GLY A 20 -7.61 -15.83 -8.27
N VAL A 21 -7.38 -17.00 -7.66
CA VAL A 21 -7.50 -17.24 -6.22
C VAL A 21 -6.13 -17.69 -5.71
N LEU A 22 -5.66 -17.03 -4.65
CA LEU A 22 -4.40 -17.37 -3.99
C LEU A 22 -4.69 -18.05 -2.66
N ILE A 23 -4.20 -19.27 -2.50
CA ILE A 23 -4.28 -20.04 -1.25
C ILE A 23 -2.90 -20.01 -0.59
N MET A 24 -2.83 -19.62 0.69
CA MET A 24 -1.60 -19.55 1.45
C MET A 24 -1.71 -20.32 2.77
N PRO A 25 -0.64 -20.96 3.25
CA PRO A 25 -0.64 -21.60 4.57
C PRO A 25 -0.90 -20.58 5.69
N ASP A 26 -1.57 -21.01 6.77
CA ASP A 26 -1.90 -20.16 7.92
C ASP A 26 -0.68 -19.48 8.56
N LYS A 27 0.47 -20.16 8.56
CA LYS A 27 1.72 -19.61 9.08
C LYS A 27 2.22 -18.38 8.32
N LEU A 28 1.78 -18.18 7.08
CA LEU A 28 2.16 -17.07 6.20
C LEU A 28 1.00 -16.08 5.96
N SER A 29 -0.22 -16.39 6.41
CA SER A 29 -1.40 -15.56 6.19
C SER A 29 -1.59 -14.48 7.27
N SER A 30 -1.04 -14.70 8.48
CA SER A 30 -1.12 -13.75 9.58
C SER A 30 -0.07 -12.64 9.49
N ARG A 31 -0.47 -11.42 9.86
CA ARG A 31 0.48 -10.32 10.04
C ARG A 31 1.27 -10.54 11.32
N LYS A 32 2.60 -10.55 11.19
CA LYS A 32 3.53 -10.57 12.31
C LYS A 32 3.49 -9.23 13.06
N PRO A 33 3.91 -9.20 14.34
CA PRO A 33 4.03 -7.95 15.08
C PRO A 33 4.92 -6.95 14.32
N VAL A 34 4.48 -5.69 14.31
CA VAL A 34 5.23 -4.61 13.68
C VAL A 34 6.51 -4.37 14.46
N GLN A 35 7.62 -4.26 13.75
CA GLN A 35 8.93 -3.93 14.29
C GLN A 35 9.48 -2.67 13.63
N ASP A 36 10.54 -2.13 14.22
CA ASP A 36 11.21 -0.94 13.69
C ASP A 36 11.86 -1.20 12.33
N CYS A 37 11.87 -0.15 11.51
CA CYS A 37 12.46 -0.20 10.19
C CYS A 37 13.99 -0.32 10.28
N ILE A 38 14.54 -1.45 9.85
CA ILE A 38 16.01 -1.67 9.78
C ILE A 38 16.68 -1.10 8.52
N ARG A 39 15.96 -0.27 7.74
CA ARG A 39 16.47 0.39 6.51
C ARG A 39 17.08 -0.55 5.45
N CYS A 40 16.58 -1.79 5.35
CA CYS A 40 17.09 -2.80 4.40
C CYS A 40 16.77 -2.56 2.91
N ALA A 41 16.05 -1.49 2.56
CA ALA A 41 15.64 -1.13 1.18
C ALA A 41 14.82 -2.17 0.38
N LYS A 42 14.51 -3.36 0.93
CA LYS A 42 13.71 -4.41 0.23
C LYS A 42 12.37 -3.93 -0.31
N CYS A 43 11.71 -3.00 0.38
CA CYS A 43 10.44 -2.43 -0.07
C CYS A 43 10.58 -1.63 -1.38
N VAL A 44 11.73 -1.00 -1.60
CA VAL A 44 12.04 -0.23 -2.82
C VAL A 44 12.35 -1.20 -3.96
N SER A 45 13.18 -2.22 -3.70
CA SER A 45 13.61 -3.17 -4.74
C SER A 45 12.47 -3.99 -5.35
N VAL A 46 11.39 -4.25 -4.59
CA VAL A 46 10.20 -4.98 -5.11
C VAL A 46 9.11 -4.06 -5.67
N CYS A 47 9.27 -2.73 -5.59
CA CYS A 47 8.24 -1.81 -6.04
C CYS A 47 8.22 -1.75 -7.57
N SER A 48 7.14 -2.24 -8.18
CA SER A 48 6.97 -2.20 -9.65
C SER A 48 6.84 -0.79 -10.22
N MET A 49 6.53 0.20 -9.38
CA MET A 49 6.41 1.62 -9.78
C MET A 49 7.68 2.42 -9.49
N GLY A 50 8.72 1.81 -8.91
CA GLY A 50 9.97 2.52 -8.56
C GLY A 50 9.80 3.58 -7.46
N LEU A 51 8.75 3.48 -6.63
CA LEU A 51 8.51 4.40 -5.53
C LEU A 51 9.41 4.08 -4.32
N SER A 52 9.36 4.98 -3.32
CA SER A 52 9.99 4.80 -2.00
C SER A 52 8.95 4.48 -0.92
N PRO A 53 8.47 3.22 -0.76
CA PRO A 53 7.38 2.90 0.19
C PRO A 53 7.68 3.27 1.63
N TYR A 54 8.93 3.13 2.07
CA TYR A 54 9.33 3.46 3.43
C TYR A 54 9.14 4.95 3.74
N LEU A 55 9.42 5.81 2.75
CA LEU A 55 9.29 7.26 2.85
C LEU A 55 7.81 7.65 2.77
N LEU A 56 7.09 7.12 1.77
CA LEU A 56 5.66 7.36 1.60
C LEU A 56 4.84 6.96 2.82
N MET A 57 5.16 5.82 3.45
CA MET A 57 4.56 5.44 4.74
C MET A 57 4.85 6.49 5.81
N ALA A 58 6.11 6.89 5.99
CA ALA A 58 6.50 7.83 7.04
C ALA A 58 5.93 9.25 6.84
N LEU A 59 5.72 9.67 5.59
CA LEU A 59 5.04 10.94 5.27
C LEU A 59 3.53 10.82 5.56
N SER A 60 2.91 9.72 5.13
CA SER A 60 1.47 9.48 5.32
C SER A 60 1.10 9.29 6.79
N GLU A 61 1.96 8.61 7.56
CA GLU A 61 1.82 8.41 9.01
C GLU A 61 1.88 9.74 9.77
N ARG A 62 2.73 10.68 9.31
CA ARG A 62 2.87 12.03 9.89
C ARG A 62 1.94 13.07 9.28
N ALA A 63 1.04 12.65 8.38
CA ALA A 63 0.11 13.54 7.68
C ALA A 63 0.77 14.68 6.88
N ILE A 64 1.98 14.47 6.37
CA ILE A 64 2.72 15.44 5.55
C ILE A 64 2.32 15.22 4.07
N TRP A 65 1.18 15.79 3.68
CA TRP A 65 0.54 15.50 2.38
C TRP A 65 1.25 16.12 1.19
N ASP A 66 1.78 17.35 1.33
CA ASP A 66 2.45 18.04 0.24
C ASP A 66 3.69 17.26 -0.22
N SER A 67 4.54 16.84 0.72
CA SER A 67 5.68 15.97 0.39
C SER A 67 5.26 14.58 -0.10
N ALA A 68 4.13 14.04 0.37
CA ALA A 68 3.62 12.77 -0.16
C ALA A 68 3.18 12.89 -1.63
N GLU A 69 2.64 14.05 -2.02
CA GLU A 69 2.32 14.38 -3.40
C GLU A 69 3.59 14.51 -4.25
N GLU A 70 4.61 15.22 -3.75
CA GLU A 70 5.93 15.36 -4.40
C GLU A 70 6.61 13.99 -4.64
N GLU A 71 6.50 13.09 -3.66
CA GLU A 71 6.99 11.71 -3.73
C GLU A 71 6.06 10.77 -4.54
N LYS A 72 5.09 11.33 -5.26
CA LYS A 72 4.21 10.63 -6.21
C LYS A 72 3.39 9.50 -5.57
N VAL A 73 2.84 9.73 -4.38
CA VAL A 73 1.99 8.73 -3.69
C VAL A 73 0.82 8.24 -4.55
N LEU A 74 0.32 9.07 -5.47
CA LEU A 74 -0.80 8.75 -6.36
C LEU A 74 -0.46 7.66 -7.38
N ASP A 75 0.81 7.50 -7.74
CA ASP A 75 1.27 6.51 -8.73
C ASP A 75 1.27 5.08 -8.16
N CYS A 76 1.12 4.91 -6.84
CA CYS A 76 1.07 3.60 -6.23
C CYS A 76 -0.13 2.79 -6.74
N ILE A 77 0.11 1.62 -7.35
CA ILE A 77 -0.94 0.71 -7.85
C ILE A 77 -1.54 -0.21 -6.76
N GLU A 78 -1.20 0.02 -5.50
CA GLU A 78 -1.71 -0.72 -4.34
C GLU A 78 -1.50 -2.26 -4.40
N CYS A 79 -0.37 -2.68 -4.96
CA CYS A 79 -0.03 -4.10 -5.11
C CYS A 79 0.36 -4.79 -3.80
N GLY A 80 0.84 -4.07 -2.78
CA GLY A 80 1.17 -4.66 -1.47
C GLY A 80 2.46 -5.47 -1.38
N SER A 81 3.21 -5.64 -2.49
CA SER A 81 4.51 -6.34 -2.47
C SER A 81 5.48 -5.79 -1.42
N CYS A 82 5.48 -4.47 -1.22
CA CYS A 82 6.32 -3.79 -0.24
C CYS A 82 6.03 -4.22 1.21
N SER A 83 4.75 -4.41 1.56
CA SER A 83 4.35 -4.82 2.92
C SER A 83 4.65 -6.30 3.14
N TYR A 84 4.42 -7.13 2.12
CA TYR A 84 4.68 -8.56 2.20
C TYR A 84 6.18 -8.88 2.38
N ILE A 85 7.08 -8.19 1.67
CA ILE A 85 8.52 -8.47 1.74
C ILE A 85 9.21 -7.86 2.98
N CYS A 86 8.52 -6.97 3.72
CA CYS A 86 9.13 -6.22 4.80
C CYS A 86 9.52 -7.17 5.95
N PRO A 87 10.82 -7.30 6.32
CA PRO A 87 11.22 -8.17 7.42
C PRO A 87 10.66 -7.69 8.76
N SER A 88 10.53 -6.36 8.93
CA SER A 88 9.95 -5.71 10.10
C SER A 88 8.41 -5.71 10.09
N SER A 89 7.78 -6.36 9.10
CA SER A 89 6.32 -6.49 8.98
C SER A 89 5.55 -5.17 9.05
N ARG A 90 6.16 -4.08 8.57
CA ARG A 90 5.56 -2.75 8.60
C ARG A 90 4.36 -2.68 7.64
N PRO A 91 3.23 -2.06 8.04
CA PRO A 91 2.02 -1.96 7.22
C PRO A 91 2.15 -0.83 6.17
N LEU A 92 3.17 -0.93 5.31
CA LEU A 92 3.53 0.11 4.33
C LEU A 92 2.34 0.47 3.41
N LEU A 93 1.65 -0.54 2.89
CA LEU A 93 0.54 -0.37 1.95
C LEU A 93 -0.64 0.36 2.60
N ASP A 94 -0.94 0.08 3.87
CA ASP A 94 -2.11 0.65 4.55
C ASP A 94 -1.96 2.17 4.69
N TYR A 95 -0.76 2.62 5.08
CA TYR A 95 -0.44 4.05 5.15
C TYR A 95 -0.35 4.69 3.77
N ILE A 96 0.20 4.00 2.76
CA ILE A 96 0.24 4.52 1.39
C ILE A 96 -1.18 4.68 0.82
N ARG A 97 -2.11 3.76 1.12
CA ARG A 97 -3.53 3.90 0.76
C ARG A 97 -4.16 5.12 1.42
N LEU A 98 -3.86 5.34 2.71
CA LEU A 98 -4.30 6.51 3.44
C LEU A 98 -3.77 7.80 2.81
N GLY A 99 -2.47 7.85 2.51
CA GLY A 99 -1.84 8.99 1.82
C GLY A 99 -2.43 9.23 0.44
N LYS A 100 -2.59 8.19 -0.37
CA LYS A 100 -3.20 8.27 -1.70
C LYS A 100 -4.63 8.79 -1.66
N SER A 101 -5.43 8.35 -0.69
CA SER A 101 -6.79 8.85 -0.47
C SER A 101 -6.80 10.34 -0.13
N LYS A 102 -5.95 10.77 0.82
CA LYS A 102 -5.89 12.16 1.27
C LYS A 102 -5.35 13.10 0.21
N VAL A 103 -4.21 12.78 -0.41
CA VAL A 103 -3.66 13.57 -1.52
C VAL A 103 -4.64 13.64 -2.68
N GLY A 104 -5.32 12.53 -3.00
CA GLY A 104 -6.37 12.52 -4.03
C GLY A 104 -7.54 13.47 -3.73
N GLN A 105 -7.96 13.59 -2.46
CA GLN A 105 -8.97 14.57 -2.04
C GLN A 105 -8.46 16.01 -2.19
N ILE A 106 -7.23 16.27 -1.74
CA ILE A 106 -6.59 17.59 -1.82
C ILE A 106 -6.47 18.04 -3.28
N VAL A 107 -5.92 17.21 -4.15
CA VAL A 107 -5.73 17.53 -5.58
C VAL A 107 -7.07 17.83 -6.25
N ARG A 108 -8.11 17.02 -6.00
CA ARG A 108 -9.45 17.27 -6.54
C ARG A 108 -10.04 18.60 -6.07
N SER A 109 -9.89 18.93 -4.79
CA SER A 109 -10.39 20.19 -4.23
C SER A 109 -9.72 21.43 -4.86
N ARG A 110 -8.43 21.35 -5.22
CA ARG A 110 -7.72 22.41 -5.93
C ARG A 110 -8.28 22.62 -7.34
N THR A 111 -8.66 21.55 -8.03
CA THR A 111 -9.25 21.62 -9.38
C THR A 111 -10.63 22.26 -9.37
N THR A 112 -11.44 22.01 -8.33
CA THR A 112 -12.81 22.56 -8.24
C THR A 112 -12.84 24.06 -7.92
N GLN A 113 -11.79 24.61 -7.28
CA GLN A 113 -11.70 26.05 -6.97
C GLN A 113 -11.21 26.91 -8.13
N LYS A 114 -10.71 26.30 -9.22
CA LYS A 114 -10.24 27.02 -10.42
C LYS A 114 -11.31 27.19 -11.50
N GLN A 115 -12.54 26.73 -11.27
CA GLN A 115 -13.74 27.00 -12.08
C GLN A 115 -14.59 28.06 -11.40
#